data_AF-A0A2Z5UMN0-F1
#
_entry.id   AF-A0A2Z5UMN0-F1
#
_cell.length_a   1.000
_cell.length_b   1.000
_cell.length_c   1.000
_cell.angle_alpha   90.00
_cell.angle_beta   90.00
_cell.angle_gamma   90.00
#
_symmetry.space_group_name_H-M   'P 1'
#
loop_
_entity.id
_entity.type
_entity.pdbx_description
1 polymer ?
#
loop_
_entity_poly.entity_id
_entity_poly.type
_entity_poly.pdbx_seq_one_letter_code
_entity_poly.pdbx_strand_id
1 'polypeptide(L)' 'MAGMTDISEDATIGGTPRAVKRPQHVKPPAGWTNSPLPSPAPIREERAEDQPGGRNPVRYGDWELKGIAVDF' A
#
# COMPACT_ATOMS: atom_id res chain seq x y z
N MET A 1 32.96 19.91 10.30
CA MET A 1 32.97 18.44 10.21
C MET A 1 32.05 17.92 11.30
N ALA A 2 30.74 17.94 11.07
CA ALA A 2 29.73 17.60 12.08
C ALA A 2 29.08 16.25 11.74
N GLY A 3 28.91 15.41 12.77
CA GLY A 3 27.91 14.34 12.83
C GLY A 3 28.24 13.02 12.14
N MET A 4 28.98 12.12 12.81
CA MET A 4 29.10 10.70 12.43
C MET A 4 28.56 9.76 13.54
N THR A 5 27.92 10.29 14.59
CA THR A 5 27.67 9.52 15.83
C THR A 5 26.24 9.03 16.04
N ASP A 6 25.29 9.30 15.15
CA ASP A 6 23.88 8.91 15.39
C ASP A 6 23.49 7.53 14.82
N ILE A 7 24.36 6.84 14.06
CA ILE A 7 24.00 5.54 13.45
C ILE A 7 24.18 4.37 14.44
N SER A 8 25.03 4.51 15.46
CA SER A 8 25.43 3.39 16.32
C SER A 8 24.37 2.95 17.33
N GLU A 9 23.52 3.86 17.81
CA GLU A 9 22.49 3.52 18.82
C GLU A 9 21.33 2.74 18.20
N ASP A 10 20.94 3.07 16.96
CA ASP A 10 19.86 2.40 16.23
C ASP A 10 20.25 1.03 15.67
N ALA A 11 21.53 0.64 15.72
CA ALA A 11 22.01 -0.59 15.10
C ALA A 11 21.88 -1.83 16.02
N THR A 12 21.65 -1.65 17.31
CA THR A 12 21.63 -2.75 18.29
C THR A 12 20.42 -2.68 19.22
N ILE A 13 19.86 -3.84 19.58
CA ILE A 13 18.86 -3.98 20.64
C ILE A 13 19.47 -4.87 21.72
N GLY A 14 19.66 -4.33 22.92
CA GLY A 14 20.22 -5.08 24.06
C GLY A 14 21.61 -5.68 23.80
N GLY A 15 22.46 -4.99 23.01
CA GLY A 15 23.80 -5.47 22.65
C GLY A 15 23.84 -6.49 21.50
N THR A 16 22.69 -6.85 20.93
CA THR A 16 22.61 -7.70 19.72
C THR A 16 22.34 -6.83 18.48
N PRO A 17 23.02 -7.07 17.34
CA PRO A 17 22.72 -6.37 16.09
C PRO A 17 21.25 -6.58 15.69
N ARG A 18 20.57 -5.50 15.29
CA ARG A 18 19.18 -5.59 14.86
C ARG A 18 19.02 -6.53 13.67
N ALA A 19 18.01 -7.39 13.73
CA ALA A 19 17.65 -8.30 12.65
C ALA A 19 16.88 -7.59 11.52
N VAL A 20 17.45 -6.53 10.95
CA VAL A 20 16.87 -5.76 9.82
C VAL A 20 17.05 -6.47 8.47
N LYS A 21 17.89 -7.51 8.42
CA LYS A 21 18.18 -8.27 7.20
C LYS A 21 17.82 -9.74 7.40
N ARG A 22 17.17 -10.32 6.39
CA ARG A 22 16.82 -11.75 6.37
C ARG A 22 18.09 -12.62 6.38
N PRO A 23 18.20 -13.62 7.27
CA PRO A 23 19.33 -14.55 7.28
C PRO A 23 19.37 -15.42 6.01
N GLN A 24 20.58 -15.71 5.49
CA GLN A 24 20.76 -16.42 4.22
C GLN A 24 20.27 -17.87 4.22
N HIS A 25 20.27 -18.52 5.39
CA HIS A 25 19.87 -19.93 5.52
C HIS A 25 18.34 -20.14 5.53
N VAL A 26 17.56 -19.07 5.66
CA VAL A 26 16.09 -19.14 5.68
C VAL A 26 15.58 -19.29 4.25
N LYS A 27 15.21 -20.52 3.88
CA LYS A 27 14.62 -20.84 2.58
C LYS A 27 13.10 -20.71 2.62
N PRO A 28 12.46 -20.28 1.51
CA PRO A 28 11.00 -20.34 1.40
C PRO A 28 10.51 -21.81 1.40
N PRO A 29 9.24 -22.07 1.78
CA PRO A 29 8.68 -23.42 1.77
C PRO A 29 8.53 -23.96 0.35
N ALA A 30 8.42 -25.28 0.22
CA ALA A 30 8.19 -25.93 -1.07
C ALA A 30 6.91 -25.39 -1.74
N GLY A 31 6.99 -25.05 -3.02
CA GLY A 31 5.87 -24.48 -3.79
C GLY A 31 5.65 -22.98 -3.64
N TRP A 32 6.47 -22.28 -2.85
CA TRP A 32 6.38 -20.81 -2.74
C TRP A 32 6.86 -20.12 -4.02
N THR A 33 5.97 -19.36 -4.67
CA THR A 33 6.29 -18.49 -5.81
C THR A 33 6.06 -17.03 -5.43
N ASN A 34 7.02 -16.16 -5.72
CA ASN A 34 6.91 -14.70 -5.52
C ASN A 34 7.07 -13.96 -6.85
N SER A 35 6.27 -14.35 -7.83
CA SER A 35 6.21 -13.63 -9.10
C SER A 35 5.60 -12.24 -8.86
N PRO A 36 6.11 -11.19 -9.53
CA PRO A 36 5.52 -9.86 -9.40
C PRO A 36 4.05 -9.89 -9.82
N LEU A 37 3.25 -9.06 -9.15
CA LEU A 37 1.88 -8.82 -9.60
C LEU A 37 1.90 -8.27 -11.02
N PRO A 38 0.89 -8.59 -11.86
CA PRO A 38 0.77 -7.97 -13.17
C PRO A 38 0.64 -6.46 -13.05
N SER A 39 1.06 -5.73 -14.07
CA SER A 39 0.87 -4.28 -14.12
C SER A 39 -0.63 -3.94 -13.99
N PRO A 40 -0.99 -2.91 -13.21
CA PRO A 40 -2.38 -2.50 -13.07
C PRO A 40 -2.94 -2.09 -14.44
N ALA A 41 -4.20 -2.45 -14.68
CA ALA A 41 -4.92 -1.95 -15.84
C ALA A 41 -5.13 -0.43 -15.72
N PRO A 42 -5.18 0.31 -16.84
CA PRO A 42 -5.59 1.71 -16.80
C PRO A 42 -7.00 1.82 -16.23
N ILE A 43 -7.23 2.88 -15.44
CA ILE A 43 -8.57 3.21 -14.95
C ILE A 43 -9.45 3.47 -16.18
N ARG A 44 -10.56 2.74 -16.26
CA ARG A 44 -11.63 3.01 -17.23
C ARG A 44 -12.72 3.74 -16.48
N GLU A 45 -12.86 5.02 -16.77
CA GLU A 45 -14.02 5.78 -16.30
C GLU A 45 -15.24 5.29 -17.08
N GLU A 46 -16.18 4.69 -16.38
CA GLU A 46 -17.51 4.47 -16.93
C GLU A 46 -18.19 5.84 -17.01
N ARG A 47 -18.78 6.14 -18.18
CA ARG A 47 -19.51 7.39 -18.38
C ARG A 47 -20.62 7.48 -17.34
N ALA A 48 -20.76 8.64 -16.73
CA ALA A 48 -21.69 8.86 -15.65
C ALA A 48 -23.13 8.52 -16.10
N GLU A 49 -23.48 8.84 -17.35
CA GLU A 49 -24.79 8.58 -17.96
C GLU A 49 -25.11 7.09 -18.12
N ASP A 50 -24.08 6.25 -18.24
CA ASP A 50 -24.23 4.80 -18.38
C ASP A 50 -24.41 4.11 -17.01
N GLN A 51 -24.30 4.86 -15.92
CA GLN A 51 -24.47 4.37 -14.55
C GLN A 51 -25.88 4.65 -14.01
N PRO A 52 -26.43 3.74 -13.18
CA PRO A 52 -27.70 3.99 -12.50
C PRO A 52 -27.64 5.29 -11.69
N GLY A 53 -28.37 6.31 -12.13
CA GLY A 53 -28.41 7.62 -11.49
C GLY A 53 -27.38 8.64 -11.99
N GLY A 54 -26.69 8.38 -13.11
CA GLY A 54 -25.89 9.41 -13.77
C GLY A 54 -24.57 9.73 -13.05
N ARG A 55 -24.02 8.82 -12.24
CA ARG A 55 -22.95 9.14 -11.27
C ARG A 55 -21.83 8.11 -11.26
N ASN A 56 -20.62 8.57 -10.97
CA ASN A 56 -19.41 7.76 -10.88
C ASN A 56 -19.18 7.32 -9.42
N PRO A 57 -19.44 6.05 -9.05
CA PRO A 57 -19.38 5.57 -7.67
C PRO A 57 -17.97 5.30 -7.15
N VAL A 58 -16.91 5.58 -7.94
CA VAL A 58 -15.52 5.19 -7.62
C VAL A 58 -14.93 5.99 -6.43
N ARG A 59 -15.71 6.86 -5.78
CA ARG A 59 -15.44 7.32 -4.42
C ARG A 59 -16.46 6.72 -3.46
N TYR A 60 -16.13 5.55 -2.92
CA TYR A 60 -16.83 5.00 -1.77
C TYR A 60 -16.77 6.02 -0.63
N GLY A 61 -17.91 6.65 -0.30
CA GLY A 61 -18.04 7.69 0.72
C GLY A 61 -18.73 8.96 0.23
N ASP A 62 -18.68 9.27 -1.07
CA ASP A 62 -19.42 10.40 -1.66
C ASP A 62 -20.80 9.91 -2.13
N TRP A 63 -21.73 9.72 -1.20
CA TRP A 63 -23.12 9.54 -1.60
C TRP A 63 -23.70 10.92 -1.81
N GLU A 64 -24.30 11.18 -2.97
CA GLU A 64 -24.98 12.45 -3.20
C GLU A 64 -26.47 12.23 -3.40
N LEU A 65 -27.31 13.17 -2.99
CA LEU A 65 -28.75 13.20 -3.29
C LEU A 65 -29.12 14.60 -3.77
N LYS A 66 -29.63 14.72 -5.01
CA LYS A 66 -29.98 16.02 -5.63
C LYS A 66 -28.83 17.06 -5.60
N GLY A 67 -27.60 16.60 -5.85
CA GLY A 67 -26.40 17.45 -5.82
C GLY A 67 -25.91 17.86 -4.43
N ILE A 68 -26.44 17.25 -3.36
CA ILE A 68 -25.98 17.46 -1.98
C ILE A 68 -25.24 16.20 -1.52
N ALA A 69 -24.04 16.35 -0.96
CA ALA A 69 -23.32 15.26 -0.32
C ALA A 69 -24.07 14.80 0.95
N VAL A 70 -24.34 13.50 1.04
CA VAL A 70 -25.05 12.83 2.13
C VAL A 70 -24.13 11.72 2.67
N ASP A 71 -23.98 11.69 3.98
CA ASP A 71 -23.08 10.83 4.77
C ASP A 71 -23.78 10.52 6.11
N PHE A 72 -23.39 9.44 6.81
CA PHE A 72 -23.88 9.06 8.16
C PHE A 72 -22.92 9.46 9.28
#